data_AF-A0A371J0F5-F1
#
_entry.id   AF-A0A371J0F5-F1
#
_cell.length_a   1.000
_cell.length_b   1.000
_cell.length_c   1.000
_cell.angle_alpha   90.00
_cell.angle_beta   90.00
_cell.angle_gamma   90.00
#
_symmetry.space_group_name_H-M   'P 1'
#
loop_
_entity.id
_entity.type
_entity.pdbx_description
1 polymer ?
#
loop_
_entity_poly.entity_id
_entity_poly.type
_entity_poly.pdbx_seq_one_letter_code
_entity_poly.pdbx_strand_id
1 'polypeptide(L)'
;MRESLILKELKDSGNYLSLEYFSKKLEVSTRTIRNDMKMIASGNKGKGFNIDYKSKLGYILEIEDDNIFEQYMRSLSPTPIENPEQRLD
;
A
#
# COMPACT_ATOMS: atom_id res chain seq x y z
N MET A 1 -2.20 -8.96 -4.31
CA MET A 1 -1.42 -9.55 -3.19
C MET A 1 -1.77 -8.81 -1.89
N ARG A 2 -1.41 -9.29 -0.68
CA ARG A 2 -1.75 -8.59 0.59
C ARG A 2 -1.14 -7.19 0.68
N GLU A 3 0.04 -6.99 0.10
CA GLU A 3 0.70 -5.68 0.01
C GLU A 3 -0.16 -4.62 -0.69
N SER A 4 -0.73 -4.92 -1.86
CA SER A 4 -1.58 -3.97 -2.58
C SER A 4 -2.83 -3.57 -1.80
N LEU A 5 -3.36 -4.48 -0.98
CA LEU A 5 -4.49 -4.18 -0.09
C LEU A 5 -4.06 -3.26 1.05
N ILE A 6 -2.92 -3.54 1.70
CA ILE A 6 -2.40 -2.70 2.79
C ILE A 6 -2.16 -1.27 2.30
N LEU A 7 -1.46 -1.10 1.17
CA LEU A 7 -1.14 0.20 0.62
C LEU A 7 -2.40 0.96 0.18
N LYS A 8 -3.37 0.27 -0.43
CA LYS A 8 -4.65 0.86 -0.79
C LYS A 8 -5.40 1.37 0.43
N GLU A 9 -5.51 0.59 1.49
CA GLU A 9 -6.25 0.98 2.69
C GLU A 9 -5.58 2.17 3.40
N LEU A 10 -4.25 2.24 3.45
CA LEU A 10 -3.52 3.40 3.98
C LEU A 10 -3.70 4.66 3.11
N LYS A 11 -3.70 4.50 1.79
CA LYS A 11 -3.93 5.60 0.85
C LYS A 11 -5.36 6.14 1.01
N ASP A 12 -6.35 5.24 1.00
CA ASP A 12 -7.76 5.59 1.06
C ASP A 12 -8.13 6.20 2.43
N SER A 13 -7.46 5.82 3.52
CA SER A 13 -7.68 6.43 4.84
C SER A 13 -7.08 7.83 4.97
N GLY A 14 -5.96 8.09 4.30
CA GLY A 14 -5.17 9.33 4.47
C GLY A 14 -4.69 9.57 5.91
N ASN A 15 -4.72 8.54 6.78
CA ASN A 15 -4.44 8.66 8.21
C ASN A 15 -3.93 7.32 8.78
N TYR A 16 -3.49 7.35 10.03
CA TYR A 16 -2.99 6.18 10.75
C TYR A 16 -4.04 5.06 10.85
N LEU A 17 -3.62 3.84 10.51
CA LEU A 17 -4.40 2.61 10.67
C LEU A 17 -3.67 1.63 11.60
N SER A 18 -4.39 1.10 12.59
CA SER A 18 -3.81 0.24 13.62
C SER A 18 -3.52 -1.18 13.12
N LEU A 19 -2.68 -1.92 13.87
CA LEU A 19 -2.46 -3.34 13.59
C LEU A 19 -3.75 -4.15 13.68
N GLU A 20 -4.63 -3.81 14.62
CA GLU A 20 -5.92 -4.47 14.83
C GLU A 20 -6.88 -4.21 13.67
N TYR A 21 -6.82 -3.01 13.07
CA TYR A 21 -7.57 -2.70 11.86
C TYR A 21 -7.23 -3.69 10.73
N PHE A 22 -5.94 -3.79 10.39
CA PHE A 22 -5.48 -4.70 9.34
C PHE A 22 -5.69 -6.16 9.70
N SER A 23 -5.49 -6.53 10.96
CA SER A 23 -5.68 -7.89 11.44
C SER A 23 -7.11 -8.36 11.24
N LYS A 24 -8.10 -7.52 11.55
CA LYS A 24 -9.51 -7.78 11.29
C LYS A 24 -9.84 -7.75 9.79
N LYS A 25 -9.34 -6.76 9.05
CA LYS A 25 -9.66 -6.55 7.64
C LYS A 25 -9.09 -7.64 6.72
N LEU A 26 -7.92 -8.16 7.04
CA LEU A 26 -7.19 -9.16 6.26
C LEU A 26 -7.25 -10.56 6.87
N GLU A 27 -7.96 -10.73 7.99
CA GLU A 27 -8.16 -12.01 8.69
C GLU A 27 -6.85 -12.74 9.04
N VAL A 28 -5.84 -11.97 9.47
CA VAL A 28 -4.53 -12.50 9.88
C VAL A 28 -4.10 -11.93 11.23
N SER A 29 -3.13 -12.56 11.87
CA SER A 29 -2.60 -12.07 13.14
C SER A 29 -1.93 -10.69 13.01
N THR A 30 -1.93 -9.90 14.08
CA THR A 30 -1.16 -8.64 14.15
C THR A 30 0.34 -8.85 13.94
N ARG A 31 0.86 -10.03 14.30
CA ARG A 31 2.24 -10.44 13.99
C ARG A 31 2.48 -10.58 12.48
N THR A 32 1.51 -11.15 11.76
CA THR A 32 1.56 -11.26 10.30
C THR A 32 1.55 -9.88 9.67
N ILE A 33 0.66 -8.98 10.10
CA ILE A 33 0.63 -7.59 9.60
C ILE A 33 1.96 -6.87 9.83
N ARG A 34 2.56 -7.02 11.02
CA ARG A 34 3.87 -6.41 11.31
C ARG A 34 4.97 -6.93 10.38
N ASN A 35 4.95 -8.22 10.05
CA ASN A 35 5.89 -8.80 9.09
C ASN A 35 5.65 -8.25 7.68
N ASP A 36 4.38 -8.18 7.24
CA ASP A 36 4.03 -7.62 5.93
C ASP A 36 4.49 -6.15 5.83
N MET A 37 4.19 -5.31 6.82
CA MET A 37 4.63 -3.91 6.89
C MET A 37 6.15 -3.78 6.83
N LYS A 38 6.89 -4.64 7.53
CA LYS A 38 8.35 -4.66 7.48
C LYS A 38 8.86 -5.02 6.08
N MET A 39 8.23 -5.98 5.41
CA MET A 39 8.60 -6.37 4.04
C MET A 39 8.35 -5.21 3.07
N ILE A 40 7.19 -4.56 3.17
CA ILE A 40 6.83 -3.41 2.32
C ILE A 40 7.82 -2.26 2.53
N ALA A 41 8.06 -1.87 3.79
CA ALA A 41 9.00 -0.79 4.13
C ALA A 41 10.44 -1.12 3.71
N SER A 42 10.88 -2.38 3.80
CA SER A 42 12.23 -2.75 3.36
C SER A 42 12.37 -2.74 1.84
N GLY A 43 11.28 -2.97 1.11
CA GLY A 43 11.23 -2.99 -0.34
C GLY A 43 10.90 -1.63 -0.98
N ASN A 44 10.75 -0.54 -0.21
CA ASN A 44 10.20 0.73 -0.72
C ASN A 44 11.20 1.66 -1.42
N LYS A 45 12.50 1.35 -1.44
CA LYS A 45 13.51 2.21 -2.07
C LYS A 45 13.16 2.51 -3.52
N GLY A 46 12.97 3.80 -3.83
CA GLY A 46 12.65 4.28 -5.17
C GLY A 46 11.22 3.99 -5.62
N LYS A 47 10.29 3.72 -4.70
CA LYS A 47 8.87 3.45 -5.02
C LYS A 47 7.94 4.64 -4.74
N GLY A 48 8.48 5.81 -4.39
CA GLY A 48 7.71 7.05 -4.22
C GLY A 48 6.87 7.11 -2.93
N PHE A 49 7.12 6.24 -1.95
CA PHE A 49 6.41 6.26 -0.68
C PHE A 49 7.27 5.75 0.48
N ASN A 50 6.88 6.17 1.68
CA ASN A 50 7.35 5.64 2.95
C ASN A 50 6.17 5.15 3.81
N ILE A 51 6.44 4.20 4.70
CA ILE A 51 5.48 3.78 5.73
C ILE A 51 6.08 4.14 7.08
N ASP A 52 5.44 5.04 7.79
CA ASP A 52 5.80 5.38 9.17
C ASP A 52 4.92 4.62 10.17
N TYR A 53 5.47 4.38 11.36
CA TYR A 53 4.78 3.76 12.47
C TYR A 53 4.81 4.65 13.71
N LYS A 54 3.62 4.96 14.22
CA LYS A 54 3.45 5.69 15.48
C LYS A 54 2.78 4.83 16.52
N SER A 55 3.44 4.68 17.67
CA SER A 55 2.90 3.92 18.80
C SER A 55 1.48 4.38 19.16
N LYS A 56 0.59 3.42 19.44
CA LYS A 56 -0.85 3.59 19.71
C LYS A 56 -1.71 4.07 18.52
N LEU A 57 -1.13 4.59 17.44
CA LEU A 57 -1.88 5.01 16.24
C LEU A 57 -1.80 3.98 15.12
N GLY A 58 -0.64 3.34 14.95
CA GLY A 58 -0.41 2.35 13.90
C GLY A 58 0.44 2.91 12.77
N TYR A 59 0.10 2.56 11.54
CA TYR A 59 0.87 2.88 10.34
C TYR A 59 0.19 3.95 9.50
N ILE A 60 0.98 4.82 8.88
CA ILE A 60 0.53 5.77 7.88
C ILE A 60 1.36 5.60 6.60
N LEU A 61 0.74 5.88 5.46
CA LEU A 61 1.42 5.98 4.18
C LEU A 61 1.77 7.44 3.91
N GLU A 62 3.05 7.73 3.71
CA GLU A 62 3.54 9.02 3.27
C GLU A 62 3.96 8.89 1.81
N ILE A 63 3.27 9.59 0.91
CA ILE A 63 3.61 9.58 -0.51
C ILE A 63 4.63 10.70 -0.76
N GLU A 64 5.79 10.32 -1.28
CA GLU A 64 6.90 11.23 -1.62
C GLU A 64 6.82 11.66 -3.09
N ASP A 65 6.39 10.76 -3.97
CA ASP A 65 6.17 11.01 -5.39
C ASP A 65 4.95 10.22 -5.87
N ASP A 66 3.85 10.94 -6.15
CA ASP A 66 2.59 10.35 -6.59
C ASP A 66 2.74 9.52 -7.87
N ASN A 67 3.55 9.95 -8.84
CA ASN A 67 3.68 9.26 -10.12
C ASN A 67 4.39 7.91 -9.94
N ILE A 68 5.47 7.89 -9.17
CA ILE A 68 6.23 6.66 -8.89
C ILE A 68 5.37 5.71 -8.04
N PHE A 69 4.66 6.23 -7.05
CA PHE A 69 3.78 5.43 -6.21
C PHE A 69 2.63 4.79 -7.00
N GLU A 70 1.96 5.56 -7.86
CA GLU A 70 0.90 5.05 -8.72
C GLU A 70 1.42 4.00 -9.72
N GLN A 71 2.61 4.21 -10.30
CA GLN A 71 3.26 3.20 -11.13
C GLN A 71 3.52 1.90 -10.34
N TYR A 72 3.96 2.02 -9.09
CA TYR A 72 4.15 0.87 -8.21
C TYR A 72 2.84 0.16 -7.91
N MET A 73 1.79 0.89 -7.53
CA MET A 73 0.46 0.33 -7.26
C MET A 73 -0.09 -0.43 -8.47
N ARG A 74 0.06 0.10 -9.68
CA ARG A 74 -0.30 -0.58 -10.94
C ARG A 74 0.49 -1.87 -11.15
N SER A 75 1.77 -1.89 -10.80
CA SER A 75 2.60 -3.11 -10.92
C SER A 75 2.16 -4.23 -9.96
N LEU A 76 1.50 -3.89 -8.85
CA LEU A 76 0.99 -4.85 -7.87
C LEU A 76 -0.39 -5.41 -8.22
N SER A 77 -1.13 -4.76 -9.11
CA SER A 77 -2.44 -5.22 -9.63
C SER A 77 -2.27 -5.92 -10.99
N PRO A 78 -2.47 -7.24 -11.08
CA PRO A 78 -2.43 -7.94 -12.36
C PRO A 78 -3.78 -7.85 -13.06
N THR A 79 -4.17 -6.68 -13.59
CA THR A 79 -5.30 -6.54 -14.52
C THR A 79 -5.03 -5.43 -15.54
N PRO A 80 -5.56 -5.60 -16.77
CA PRO A 80 -4.89 -5.21 -18.00
C PRO A 80 -4.82 -3.69 -18.16
N ILE A 81 -3.81 -3.27 -18.91
CA ILE A 81 -3.66 -1.91 -19.45
C ILE A 81 -5.00 -1.53 -20.11
N GLU A 82 -5.86 -0.83 -19.39
CA GLU A 82 -6.93 -0.04 -19.99
C GLU A 82 -6.26 1.21 -20.57
N ASN A 83 -5.69 1.06 -21.77
CA ASN A 83 -5.49 2.17 -22.70
C ASN A 83 -6.72 2.21 -23.61
N PRO A 84 -7.80 2.92 -23.25
CA PRO A 84 -8.90 3.17 -24.17
C PRO A 84 -8.53 4.13 -25.32
N GLU A 85 -7.35 4.78 -25.28
CA GLU A 85 -6.97 5.83 -26.25
C GLU A 85 -6.22 5.34 -27.52
N GLN A 86 -6.17 4.04 -27.79
CA GLN A 86 -5.64 3.53 -29.08
C GLN A 86 -6.70 2.88 -29.99
N ARG A 87 -7.99 3.21 -29.78
CA ARG A 87 -9.03 3.03 -30.80
C ARG A 87 -9.53 4.40 -31.26
N LEU A 88 -8.68 5.14 -31.96
CA LEU A 88 -9.13 6.10 -32.96
C LEU A 88 -8.37 5.82 -34.25
N ASP A 89 -9.18 5.41 -35.23
CA ASP A 89 -8.99 5.22 -36.67
C ASP A 89 -8.04 4.12 -37.18
#